data_AF-A0AAW9KEU1-F1
#
_entry.id   AF-A0AAW9KEU1-F1
#
_cell.length_a   1.000
_cell.length_b   1.000
_cell.length_c   1.000
_cell.angle_alpha   90.00
_cell.angle_beta   90.00
_cell.angle_gamma   90.00
#
_symmetry.space_group_name_H-M   'P 1'
#
loop_
_entity.id
_entity.type
_entity.pdbx_description
1 polymer ?
#
loop_
_entity_poly.entity_id
_entity_poly.type
_entity_poly.pdbx_seq_one_letter_code
_entity_poly.pdbx_strand_id
1 'polypeptide(L)'
;VLLDVYGINHDSKIWKNPDKFCPERFKERKDNLFDFIPQGGGDPSKGHRCPGEGITIEIMKAGLDFLVNKIEYDVPDQDLRYSMAKIPTLSESRFIISNIRQKQC
;
A
#
# COMPACT_ATOMS: atom_id res chain seq x y z
N VAL A 1 -11.23 24.06 1.16
CA VAL A 1 -10.24 23.41 2.05
C VAL A 1 -9.78 22.13 1.38
N LEU A 2 -8.48 21.82 1.42
CA LEU A 2 -7.91 20.56 0.92
C LEU A 2 -7.19 19.86 2.08
N LEU A 3 -7.40 18.55 2.22
CA LEU A 3 -6.69 17.72 3.20
C LEU A 3 -5.57 16.97 2.46
N ASP A 4 -4.33 17.18 2.87
CA ASP A 4 -3.17 16.51 2.27
C ASP A 4 -3.04 15.07 2.80
N VAL A 5 -3.72 14.15 2.14
CA VAL A 5 -3.71 12.72 2.50
C VAL A 5 -2.32 12.11 2.30
N TYR A 6 -1.64 12.42 1.18
CA TYR A 6 -0.31 11.86 0.93
C TYR A 6 0.70 12.39 1.94
N GLY A 7 0.67 13.71 2.22
CA GLY A 7 1.54 14.37 3.17
C GLY A 7 1.37 13.87 4.59
N ILE A 8 0.14 13.65 5.08
CA ILE A 8 -0.08 13.09 6.44
C ILE A 8 0.54 11.68 6.57
N ASN A 9 0.41 10.84 5.54
CA ASN A 9 1.01 9.51 5.54
C ASN A 9 2.55 9.53 5.37
N HIS A 10 3.14 10.69 5.05
CA HIS A 10 4.58 10.91 4.94
C HIS A 10 5.09 12.00 5.91
N ASP A 11 4.31 12.38 6.92
CA ASP A 11 4.72 13.44 7.86
C ASP A 11 5.78 12.91 8.83
N SER A 12 6.99 13.49 8.78
CA SER A 12 8.11 13.17 9.69
C SER A 12 7.82 13.39 11.18
N LYS A 13 6.82 14.20 11.54
CA LYS A 13 6.36 14.39 12.92
C LYS A 13 5.51 13.21 13.43
N ILE A 14 4.89 12.47 12.52
CA ILE A 14 4.05 11.30 12.80
C ILE A 14 4.87 10.02 12.61
N TRP A 15 5.62 9.94 11.51
CA TRP A 15 6.30 8.74 11.05
C TRP A 15 7.82 8.92 11.06
N LYS A 16 8.53 8.06 11.80
CA LYS A 16 9.99 7.96 11.72
C LYS A 16 10.40 7.45 10.33
N ASN A 17 11.29 8.17 9.63
CA ASN A 17 11.70 7.85 8.26
C ASN A 17 10.48 7.60 7.33
N PRO A 18 9.66 8.64 7.06
CA PRO A 18 8.37 8.48 6.38
C PRO A 18 8.51 7.89 4.97
N ASP A 19 9.59 8.25 4.26
CA ASP A 19 9.81 7.83 2.88
C ASP A 19 10.43 6.42 2.75
N LYS A 20 10.60 5.69 3.87
CA LYS A 20 11.10 4.32 3.86
C LYS A 20 9.98 3.31 4.04
N PHE A 21 9.89 2.37 3.10
CA PHE A 21 9.07 1.16 3.26
C PHE A 21 9.63 0.30 4.41
N CYS A 22 8.93 0.26 5.53
CA CYS A 22 9.31 -0.48 6.74
C CYS A 22 8.03 -0.99 7.42
N PRO A 23 7.55 -2.20 7.08
CA PRO A 23 6.32 -2.78 7.61
C PRO A 23 6.27 -2.85 9.15
N GLU A 24 7.42 -3.05 9.77
CA GLU A 24 7.62 -3.25 11.20
C GLU A 24 7.15 -2.04 12.03
N ARG A 25 7.05 -0.85 11.40
CA ARG A 25 6.49 0.35 12.04
C ARG A 25 5.04 0.16 12.51
N PHE A 26 4.32 -0.82 11.97
CA PHE A 26 2.94 -1.12 12.35
C PHE A 26 2.82 -2.14 13.48
N LYS A 27 3.89 -2.83 13.89
CA LYS A 27 3.83 -3.96 14.84
C LYS A 27 3.28 -3.59 16.22
N GLU A 28 3.67 -2.42 16.73
CA GLU A 28 3.29 -1.92 18.07
C GLU A 28 2.46 -0.62 17.98
N ARG A 29 2.01 -0.27 16.76
CA ARG A 29 1.24 0.95 16.56
C ARG A 29 -0.14 0.78 17.18
N LYS A 30 -0.50 1.72 18.06
CA LYS A 30 -1.89 1.86 18.52
C LYS A 30 -2.69 2.53 17.42
N ASP A 31 -3.89 2.01 17.17
CA ASP A 31 -4.77 2.61 16.18
C ASP A 31 -5.14 4.05 16.56
N ASN A 32 -5.01 4.93 15.59
CA ASN A 32 -5.43 6.32 15.64
C ASN A 32 -6.16 6.62 14.32
N LEU A 33 -7.23 7.40 14.44
CA LEU A 33 -8.16 7.68 13.35
C LEU A 33 -7.64 8.73 12.36
N PHE A 34 -6.53 9.42 12.64
CA PHE A 34 -6.15 10.65 11.91
C PHE A 34 -4.71 10.72 11.42
N ASP A 35 -3.84 9.78 11.78
CA ASP A 35 -2.41 9.78 11.49
C ASP A 35 -2.02 8.79 10.37
N PHE A 36 -2.82 7.75 10.15
CA PHE A 36 -2.74 6.84 8.99
C PHE A 36 -4.07 6.87 8.23
N ILE A 37 -4.11 7.65 7.15
CA ILE A 37 -5.38 7.97 6.45
C ILE A 37 -5.33 7.75 4.94
N PRO A 38 -4.65 6.72 4.40
CA PRO A 38 -4.58 6.50 2.95
C PRO A 38 -5.97 6.32 2.29
N GLN A 39 -6.99 6.02 3.10
CA GLN A 39 -8.39 5.89 2.68
C GLN A 39 -9.35 6.83 3.45
N GLY A 40 -8.82 7.95 3.94
CA GLY A 40 -9.54 8.91 4.77
C GLY A 40 -9.43 8.60 6.27
N GLY A 41 -9.58 9.64 7.09
CA GLY A 41 -9.52 9.55 8.56
C GLY A 41 -10.89 9.72 9.22
N GLY A 42 -10.92 9.50 10.54
CA GLY A 42 -12.11 9.66 11.37
C GLY A 42 -12.93 8.38 11.54
N ASP A 43 -14.11 8.55 12.15
CA ASP A 43 -15.08 7.49 12.40
C ASP A 43 -15.87 7.18 11.09
N PRO A 44 -15.81 5.95 10.57
CA PRO A 44 -16.48 5.59 9.32
C PRO A 44 -18.01 5.65 9.40
N SER A 45 -18.61 5.61 10.60
CA SER A 45 -20.07 5.75 10.77
C SER A 45 -20.55 7.20 10.79
N LYS A 46 -19.63 8.17 10.95
CA LYS A 46 -19.96 9.60 11.15
C LYS A 46 -19.39 10.51 10.08
N GLY A 47 -18.71 9.97 9.07
CA GLY A 47 -18.03 10.75 8.05
C GLY A 47 -17.85 10.02 6.73
N HIS A 48 -16.98 10.56 5.88
CA HIS A 48 -16.71 10.05 4.54
C HIS A 48 -15.47 9.15 4.46
N ARG A 49 -15.04 8.54 5.58
CA ARG A 49 -13.97 7.53 5.56
C ARG A 49 -14.39 6.37 4.68
N CYS A 50 -13.45 5.83 3.90
CA CYS A 50 -13.72 4.77 2.95
C CYS A 50 -14.36 3.55 3.64
N PRO A 51 -15.56 3.09 3.20
CA PRO A 51 -16.16 1.86 3.72
C PRO A 51 -15.43 0.60 3.24
N GLY A 52 -14.55 0.72 2.24
CA GLY A 52 -13.80 -0.38 1.63
C GLY A 52 -12.45 -0.69 2.28
N GLU A 53 -12.10 -0.06 3.40
CA GLU A 53 -10.78 -0.24 4.03
C GLU A 53 -10.51 -1.69 4.46
N GLY A 54 -11.48 -2.30 5.15
CA GLY A 54 -11.37 -3.72 5.52
C GLY A 54 -11.25 -4.63 4.30
N ILE A 55 -12.04 -4.39 3.25
CA ILE A 55 -12.00 -5.18 2.00
C ILE A 55 -10.64 -5.02 1.31
N THR A 56 -10.10 -3.80 1.26
CA THR A 56 -8.79 -3.52 0.66
C THR A 56 -7.69 -4.30 1.37
N ILE A 57 -7.69 -4.29 2.71
CA ILE A 57 -6.71 -5.02 3.52
C ILE A 57 -6.78 -6.52 3.24
N GLU A 58 -7.98 -7.12 3.21
CA GLU A 58 -8.12 -8.56 2.99
C GLU A 58 -7.73 -8.98 1.56
N ILE A 59 -8.05 -8.18 0.54
CA ILE A 59 -7.59 -8.43 -0.84
C ILE A 59 -6.07 -8.31 -0.94
N MET A 60 -5.45 -7.31 -0.29
CA MET A 60 -3.99 -7.17 -0.26
C MET A 60 -3.31 -8.35 0.44
N LYS A 61 -3.85 -8.83 1.57
CA LYS A 61 -3.35 -10.03 2.26
C LYS A 61 -3.42 -11.26 1.36
N ALA A 62 -4.56 -11.50 0.71
CA ALA A 62 -4.74 -12.63 -0.19
C ALA A 62 -3.81 -12.54 -1.42
N GLY A 63 -3.67 -11.35 -2.01
CA GLY A 63 -2.75 -11.11 -3.13
C GLY A 63 -1.29 -11.34 -2.75
N LEU A 64 -0.85 -10.87 -1.58
CA LEU A 64 0.50 -11.09 -1.07
C LEU A 64 0.76 -12.59 -0.80
N ASP A 65 -0.17 -13.28 -0.12
CA ASP A 65 -0.08 -14.72 0.11
C ASP A 65 0.03 -15.49 -1.21
N PHE A 66 -0.78 -15.11 -2.21
CA PHE A 66 -0.72 -15.73 -3.53
C PHE A 66 0.65 -15.55 -4.18
N LEU A 67 1.15 -14.31 -4.25
CA LEU A 67 2.42 -13.96 -4.87
C LEU A 67 3.62 -14.62 -4.17
N VAL A 68 3.56 -14.79 -2.85
CA VAL A 68 4.68 -15.31 -2.05
C VAL A 68 4.62 -16.82 -1.90
N ASN A 69 3.44 -17.39 -1.62
CA ASN A 69 3.30 -18.78 -1.18
C ASN A 69 2.69 -19.71 -2.25
N LYS A 70 2.03 -19.17 -3.29
CA LYS A 70 1.31 -20.01 -4.28
C LYS A 70 1.99 -20.10 -5.63
N ILE A 71 2.81 -19.11 -5.99
CA ILE A 71 3.51 -19.09 -7.28
C ILE A 71 4.99 -18.76 -7.13
N GLU A 72 5.75 -19.12 -8.16
CA GLU A 72 7.07 -18.59 -8.48
C GLU A 72 6.97 -17.86 -9.82
N TYR A 73 7.74 -16.79 -9.97
CA TYR A 73 7.80 -16.00 -11.19
C TYR A 73 9.14 -15.30 -11.28
N ASP A 74 9.54 -14.97 -12.49
CA ASP A 74 10.73 -14.18 -12.77
C ASP A 74 10.29 -12.74 -13.04
N VAL A 75 11.11 -11.76 -12.61
CA VAL A 75 10.92 -10.34 -12.90
C VAL A 75 11.99 -9.95 -13.93
N PRO A 76 11.65 -9.82 -15.23
CA PRO A 76 12.62 -9.44 -16.24
C PRO A 76 13.07 -7.98 -16.07
N ASP A 77 14.19 -7.62 -16.69
CA ASP A 77 14.67 -6.24 -16.76
C ASP A 77 13.59 -5.32 -17.36
N GLN A 78 13.23 -4.28 -16.62
CA GLN A 78 12.15 -3.37 -16.97
C GLN A 78 12.25 -2.04 -16.22
N ASP A 79 11.52 -1.03 -16.67
CA ASP A 79 11.46 0.27 -16.00
C ASP A 79 10.45 0.26 -14.83
N LEU A 80 10.95 0.02 -13.62
CA LEU A 80 10.16 0.02 -12.38
C LEU A 80 10.03 1.40 -11.73
N ARG A 81 10.57 2.46 -12.34
CA ARG A 81 10.40 3.82 -11.81
C ARG A 81 8.92 4.21 -11.87
N TYR A 82 8.54 5.15 -11.02
CA TYR A 82 7.20 5.71 -10.97
C TYR A 82 7.30 7.23 -10.82
N SER A 83 6.25 7.95 -11.25
CA SER A 83 6.20 9.40 -11.19
C SER A 83 5.14 9.88 -10.22
N MET A 84 5.54 10.73 -9.26
CA MET A 84 4.64 11.43 -8.36
C MET A 84 3.84 12.55 -9.05
N ALA A 85 4.20 12.92 -10.29
CA ALA A 85 3.44 13.87 -11.10
C ALA A 85 2.30 13.22 -11.90
N LYS A 86 2.21 11.87 -11.92
CA LYS A 86 1.14 11.12 -12.57
C LYS A 86 0.19 10.56 -11.51
N ILE A 87 -1.11 10.83 -11.67
CA ILE A 87 -2.17 10.36 -10.77
C ILE A 87 -3.22 9.57 -11.59
N PRO A 88 -3.50 8.29 -11.27
CA PRO A 88 -2.83 7.47 -10.25
C PRO A 88 -1.38 7.13 -10.64
N THR A 89 -0.54 6.97 -9.62
CA THR A 89 0.86 6.57 -9.80
C THR A 89 0.93 5.06 -10.05
N LEU A 90 1.59 4.68 -11.13
CA LEU A 90 1.93 3.29 -11.48
C LEU A 90 3.41 3.26 -11.90
N SER A 91 4.05 2.09 -11.83
CA SER A 91 5.36 1.91 -12.46
C SER A 91 5.24 2.06 -13.97
N GLU A 92 6.28 2.58 -14.64
CA GLU A 92 6.26 2.82 -16.09
C GLU A 92 6.00 1.52 -16.87
N SER A 93 6.58 0.39 -16.44
CA SER A 93 6.37 -0.93 -17.07
C SER A 93 5.10 -1.67 -16.61
N ARG A 94 4.43 -1.21 -15.53
CA ARG A 94 3.32 -1.91 -14.87
C ARG A 94 3.67 -3.27 -14.24
N PHE A 95 4.93 -3.45 -13.82
CA PHE A 95 5.41 -4.63 -13.09
C PHE A 95 5.11 -5.95 -13.84
N ILE A 96 5.82 -6.14 -14.95
CA ILE A 96 5.75 -7.34 -15.79
C ILE A 96 6.39 -8.50 -15.03
N ILE A 97 5.72 -9.66 -15.02
CA ILE A 97 6.25 -10.93 -14.51
C ILE A 97 6.23 -11.97 -15.64
N SER A 98 7.16 -12.92 -15.61
CA SER A 98 7.29 -13.98 -16.60
C SER A 98 7.54 -15.35 -15.96
N ASN A 99 7.43 -16.41 -16.76
CA ASN A 99 7.69 -17.80 -16.36
C ASN A 99 6.94 -18.22 -15.08
N ILE A 100 5.66 -17.86 -14.98
CA ILE A 100 4.84 -18.14 -13.80
C ILE A 100 4.67 -19.65 -13.62
N ARG A 101 4.98 -20.15 -12.43
CA ARG A 101 4.87 -21.57 -12.04
C ARG A 101 4.10 -21.67 -10.73
N GLN A 102 3.22 -22.65 -10.62
CA GLN A 102 2.59 -22.95 -9.33
C GLN A 102 3.59 -23.65 -8.40
N LYS A 103 3.64 -23.24 -7.14
CA LYS A 103 4.38 -23.98 -6.11
C LYS A 103 3.61 -25.27 -5.81
N GLN A 104 4.28 -26.41 -5.87
CA GLN A 104 3.68 -27.68 -5.41
C GLN A 104 3.63 -27.64 -3.88
N CYS A 105 2.46 -27.97 -3.32
CA CYS A 105 2.22 -28.09 -1.89
C CYS A 105 2.94 -29.29 -1.27
#